data_AF-A0A2J0Z154-F1
#
_entry.id   AF-A0A2J0Z154-F1
#
_cell.length_a   1.000
_cell.length_b   1.000
_cell.length_c   1.000
_cell.angle_alpha   90.00
_cell.angle_beta   90.00
_cell.angle_gamma   90.00
#
_symmetry.space_group_name_H-M   'P 1'
#
loop_
_entity.id
_entity.type
_entity.pdbx_description
1 polymer ?
#
loop_
_entity_poly.entity_id
_entity_poly.type
_entity_poly.pdbx_seq_one_letter_code
_entity_poly.pdbx_strand_id
1 'polypeptide(L)'
;MPPSDMPCRDRLETVLARLDGRRNDECVFVKLYRERARAEADAAEGRRREGRSLGPLDGRIVSIKDLFDIAGEPTLAGSIIRRAAPPATADAAIVRRLRAAGAVIIGKSHMTEFAFTAVGLNPHYPVPGNAVDPSLIPGGSSSGAAVSAAEGTSEIAIGSDSGGSVRIPAALQGLVGFKPTARRVSLEGAFPLSPSLDSIGPLARTVADCAAADAVMAGETPRPLEPVPLAGLKLGIPEGALLQGLAPEIAAAFERSLQALSRAGAKLAACRIDDLLARFAEATAIGSLAGLEASRVHAGWLPDDNAPVDIRVKSTLRRRLTVPDAAIQDLLRTRQELMRAMDERLAPFDLTLLPTTPIPAVSIASVEEDRREYRRVEDLLLRNTQVANQFDLTAITLPMPGSSRPAGLMLMGRHGADAMLLGAAAAMEGLLKNG
;
A
#
# COMPACT_ATOMS: atom_id res chain seq x y z
N MET A 1 -6.78 19.48 -5.28
CA MET A 1 -5.69 19.67 -4.30
C MET A 1 -5.30 21.14 -4.35
N PRO A 2 -5.07 21.81 -3.21
CA PRO A 2 -4.55 23.18 -3.24
C PRO A 2 -3.19 23.25 -3.97
N PRO A 3 -2.86 24.36 -4.64
CA PRO A 3 -1.57 24.54 -5.32
C PRO A 3 -0.36 24.33 -4.38
N SER A 4 0.74 23.75 -4.87
CA SER A 4 1.91 23.44 -4.03
C SER A 4 2.76 24.66 -3.65
N ASP A 5 2.59 25.77 -4.35
CA ASP A 5 3.22 27.07 -4.09
C ASP A 5 2.49 27.90 -3.02
N MET A 6 1.24 27.55 -2.71
CA MET A 6 0.48 28.12 -1.60
C MET A 6 1.16 27.83 -0.25
N PRO A 7 1.17 28.76 0.73
CA PRO A 7 1.72 28.52 2.06
C PRO A 7 1.14 27.26 2.71
N CYS A 8 1.97 26.51 3.44
CA CYS A 8 1.58 25.23 4.05
C CYS A 8 0.30 25.36 4.90
N ARG A 9 0.21 26.43 5.69
CA ARG A 9 -0.95 26.68 6.55
C ARG A 9 -2.24 26.88 5.76
N ASP A 10 -2.20 27.61 4.65
CA ASP A 10 -3.37 27.87 3.81
C ASP A 10 -3.83 26.60 3.08
N ARG A 11 -2.88 25.77 2.62
CA ARG A 11 -3.20 24.43 2.08
C ARG A 11 -3.90 23.57 3.13
N LEU A 12 -3.40 23.57 4.36
CA LEU A 12 -3.99 22.81 5.46
C LEU A 12 -5.41 23.30 5.80
N GLU A 13 -5.64 24.60 5.94
CA GLU A 13 -6.97 25.12 6.25
C GLU A 13 -7.95 24.85 5.10
N THR A 14 -7.51 24.89 3.84
CA THR A 14 -8.32 24.47 2.69
C THR A 14 -8.77 23.01 2.82
N VAL A 15 -7.85 22.11 3.21
CA VAL A 15 -8.16 20.70 3.45
C VAL A 15 -9.10 20.53 4.64
N LEU A 16 -8.82 21.19 5.77
CA LEU A 16 -9.66 21.10 6.97
C LEU A 16 -11.08 21.61 6.72
N ALA A 17 -11.25 22.71 5.97
CA ALA A 17 -12.55 23.23 5.58
C ALA A 17 -13.34 22.24 4.71
N ARG A 18 -12.68 21.53 3.78
CA ARG A 18 -13.32 20.46 3.00
C ARG A 18 -13.79 19.31 3.89
N LEU A 19 -12.95 18.90 4.85
CA LEU A 19 -13.30 17.85 5.82
C LEU A 19 -14.44 18.29 6.75
N ASP A 20 -14.48 19.57 7.15
CA ASP A 20 -15.56 20.13 7.96
C ASP A 20 -16.89 20.19 7.20
N GLY A 21 -16.85 20.52 5.91
CA GLY A 21 -18.03 20.56 5.05
C GLY A 21 -18.75 19.21 4.90
N ARG A 22 -18.06 18.09 5.17
CA ARG A 22 -18.61 16.73 5.13
C ARG A 22 -18.48 15.97 6.45
N ARG A 23 -18.36 16.68 7.57
CA ARG A 23 -18.05 16.08 8.89
C ARG A 23 -18.98 14.93 9.29
N ASN A 24 -20.26 15.01 8.93
CA ASN A 24 -21.25 13.98 9.28
C ASN A 24 -21.12 12.71 8.41
N ASP A 25 -20.52 12.83 7.22
CA ASP A 25 -20.33 11.76 6.24
C ASP A 25 -18.84 11.39 6.06
N GLU A 26 -17.97 11.93 6.91
CA GLU A 26 -16.52 11.73 6.82
C GLU A 26 -16.15 10.28 7.18
N CYS A 27 -15.50 9.62 6.22
CA CYS A 27 -15.23 8.19 6.23
C CYS A 27 -13.77 7.85 5.87
N VAL A 28 -12.98 8.85 5.48
CA VAL A 28 -11.58 8.71 5.08
C VAL A 28 -10.67 8.73 6.30
N PHE A 29 -10.97 9.58 7.29
CA PHE A 29 -10.21 9.70 8.53
C PHE A 29 -10.99 9.17 9.74
N VAL A 30 -10.37 8.29 10.52
CA VAL A 30 -10.91 7.86 11.82
C VAL A 30 -10.56 8.84 12.94
N LYS A 31 -9.52 9.65 12.73
CA LYS A 31 -9.12 10.72 13.66
C LYS A 31 -8.35 11.83 12.92
N LEU A 32 -8.66 13.09 13.25
CA LEU A 32 -7.93 14.27 12.76
C LEU A 32 -7.17 14.95 13.90
N TYR A 33 -5.94 15.41 13.62
CA TYR A 33 -5.07 16.09 14.58
C TYR A 33 -5.01 17.60 14.36
N ARG A 34 -6.17 18.24 14.23
CA ARG A 34 -6.32 19.64 13.77
C ARG A 34 -5.32 20.62 14.39
N GLU A 35 -5.29 20.74 15.71
CA GLU A 35 -4.42 21.70 16.40
C GLU A 35 -2.94 21.36 16.23
N ARG A 36 -2.58 20.07 16.24
CA ARG A 36 -1.19 19.65 16.03
C ARG A 36 -0.76 19.87 14.58
N ALA A 37 -1.60 19.53 13.62
CA ALA A 37 -1.33 19.74 12.20
C ALA A 37 -1.15 21.25 11.89
N ARG A 38 -1.96 22.10 12.52
CA ARG A 38 -1.84 23.56 12.47
C ARG A 38 -0.49 24.06 12.99
N ALA A 39 -0.08 23.59 14.16
CA ALA A 39 1.22 23.93 14.73
C ALA A 39 2.40 23.40 13.88
N GLU A 40 2.30 22.18 13.35
CA GLU A 40 3.30 21.58 12.44
C GLU A 40 3.41 22.40 11.14
N ALA A 41 2.28 22.86 10.58
CA ALA A 41 2.24 23.71 9.40
C ALA A 41 2.83 25.12 9.63
N ASP A 42 2.53 25.74 10.78
CA ASP A 42 3.09 27.04 11.15
C ASP A 42 4.62 26.95 11.33
N ALA A 43 5.10 25.85 11.92
CA ALA A 43 6.54 25.59 12.08
C ALA A 43 7.25 25.39 10.72
N ALA A 44 6.63 24.67 9.78
CA ALA A 44 7.15 24.50 8.43
C ALA A 44 7.21 25.84 7.67
N GLU A 45 6.17 26.66 7.80
CA GLU A 45 6.12 27.98 7.18
C GLU A 45 7.18 28.93 7.76
N GLY A 46 7.40 28.90 9.08
CA GLY A 46 8.48 29.64 9.73
C GLY A 46 9.86 29.27 9.16
N ARG A 47 10.15 27.96 9.08
CA ARG A 47 11.40 27.46 8.47
C ARG A 47 11.56 27.89 7.03
N ARG A 48 10.48 27.82 6.24
CA ARG A 48 10.49 28.24 4.83
C ARG A 48 10.84 29.72 4.67
N ARG A 49 10.24 30.60 5.48
CA ARG A 49 10.50 32.06 5.44
C ARG A 49 11.95 32.41 5.79
N GLU A 50 12.59 31.61 6.62
CA GLU A 50 13.98 31.79 7.04
C GLU A 50 14.99 31.08 6.13
N GLY A 51 14.53 30.38 5.07
CA GLY A 51 15.40 29.61 4.18
C GLY A 51 15.98 28.34 4.82
N ARG A 52 15.33 27.80 5.85
CA ARG A 52 15.79 26.65 6.66
C ARG A 52 14.93 25.39 6.46
N SER A 53 14.53 25.11 5.22
CA SER A 53 13.72 23.92 4.89
C SER A 53 14.43 22.63 5.35
N LEU A 54 13.65 21.70 5.91
CA LEU A 54 14.11 20.36 6.33
C LEU A 54 14.16 19.35 5.18
N GLY A 55 13.81 19.77 3.95
CA GLY A 55 13.85 18.93 2.76
C GLY A 55 12.49 18.78 2.09
N PRO A 56 12.31 17.76 1.24
CA PRO A 56 11.14 17.66 0.34
C PRO A 56 9.81 17.38 1.05
N LEU A 57 9.83 16.91 2.30
CA LEU A 57 8.61 16.68 3.08
C LEU A 57 8.21 17.84 3.98
N ASP A 58 9.02 18.90 4.07
CA ASP A 58 8.77 20.01 4.99
C ASP A 58 7.48 20.76 4.59
N GLY A 59 6.48 20.74 5.46
CA GLY A 59 5.16 21.30 5.22
C GLY A 59 4.23 20.47 4.31
N ARG A 60 4.59 19.23 3.97
CA ARG A 60 3.71 18.32 3.23
C ARG A 60 2.65 17.73 4.14
N ILE A 61 1.39 17.75 3.71
CA ILE A 61 0.25 17.19 4.45
C ILE A 61 0.24 15.67 4.27
N VAL A 62 0.41 14.94 5.38
CA VAL A 62 0.55 13.48 5.40
C VAL A 62 -0.58 12.84 6.18
N SER A 63 -1.24 11.83 5.61
CA SER A 63 -2.10 10.91 6.35
C SER A 63 -1.33 9.64 6.72
N ILE A 64 -1.66 9.05 7.87
CA ILE A 64 -1.06 7.79 8.31
C ILE A 64 -2.16 6.76 8.58
N LYS A 65 -1.96 5.52 8.16
CA LYS A 65 -2.90 4.43 8.45
C LYS A 65 -3.06 4.21 9.96
N ASP A 66 -4.25 3.83 10.39
CA ASP A 66 -4.62 3.66 11.82
C ASP A 66 -3.94 2.48 12.56
N LEU A 67 -2.88 1.91 11.98
CA LEU A 67 -2.04 0.89 12.62
C LEU A 67 -0.72 1.44 13.17
N PHE A 68 -0.45 2.73 13.00
CA PHE A 68 0.75 3.37 13.52
C PHE A 68 0.49 3.99 14.90
N ASP A 69 1.39 3.69 15.84
CA ASP A 69 1.41 4.25 17.18
C ASP A 69 1.64 5.75 17.14
N ILE A 70 0.84 6.44 17.95
CA ILE A 70 0.97 7.86 18.28
C ILE A 70 0.99 7.95 19.80
N ALA A 71 2.00 8.63 20.34
CA ALA A 71 2.19 8.71 21.78
C ALA A 71 0.93 9.29 22.47
N GLY A 72 0.49 8.64 23.54
CA GLY A 72 -0.64 9.08 24.36
C GLY A 72 -2.02 8.62 23.89
N GLU A 73 -2.12 7.76 22.87
CA GLU A 73 -3.40 7.19 22.43
C GLU A 73 -3.32 5.72 22.02
N PRO A 74 -4.43 4.96 22.10
CA PRO A 74 -4.45 3.60 21.61
C PRO A 74 -4.35 3.56 20.08
N THR A 75 -3.65 2.56 19.56
CA THR A 75 -3.68 2.19 18.14
C THR A 75 -4.85 1.27 17.91
N LEU A 76 -5.81 1.68 17.08
CA LEU A 76 -7.05 0.91 16.90
C LEU A 76 -6.90 -0.18 15.83
N ALA A 77 -6.00 0.02 14.85
CA ALA A 77 -5.80 -0.88 13.72
C ALA A 77 -7.13 -1.23 13.02
N GLY A 78 -8.03 -0.24 12.87
CA GLY A 78 -9.34 -0.43 12.27
C GLY A 78 -10.32 -1.28 13.09
N SER A 79 -10.04 -1.59 14.36
CA SER A 79 -10.89 -2.43 15.20
C SER A 79 -11.44 -1.70 16.42
N ILE A 80 -12.68 -2.02 16.79
CA ILE A 80 -13.30 -1.48 18.02
C ILE A 80 -12.84 -2.20 19.28
N ILE A 81 -12.36 -3.45 19.18
CA ILE A 81 -11.85 -4.21 20.34
C ILE A 81 -10.62 -3.52 20.97
N ARG A 82 -9.91 -2.70 20.18
CA ARG A 82 -8.71 -1.98 20.60
C ARG A 82 -8.96 -0.61 21.19
N ARG A 83 -10.21 -0.14 21.28
CA ARG A 83 -10.54 1.15 21.91
C ARG A 83 -10.10 1.23 23.38
N ALA A 84 -10.06 0.09 24.07
CA ALA A 84 -9.61 -0.04 25.44
C ALA A 84 -8.14 -0.49 25.58
N ALA A 85 -7.39 -0.58 24.46
CA ALA A 85 -5.98 -0.90 24.53
C ALA A 85 -5.21 0.19 25.30
N PRO A 86 -4.11 -0.15 25.98
CA PRO A 86 -3.24 0.85 26.58
C PRO A 86 -2.77 1.87 25.52
N PRO A 87 -2.72 3.18 25.87
CA PRO A 87 -2.11 4.18 25.02
C PRO A 87 -0.66 3.84 24.67
N ALA A 88 -0.24 4.10 23.43
CA ALA A 88 1.15 3.94 23.05
C ALA A 88 2.05 4.90 23.84
N THR A 89 3.19 4.41 24.31
CA THR A 89 4.14 5.21 25.11
C THR A 89 5.04 6.09 24.25
N ALA A 90 5.17 5.78 22.96
CA ALA A 90 5.94 6.53 21.99
C ALA A 90 5.27 6.53 20.62
N ASP A 91 5.60 7.51 19.80
CA ASP A 91 5.26 7.51 18.38
C ASP A 91 6.01 6.37 17.65
N ALA A 92 5.36 5.75 16.67
CA ALA A 92 6.01 4.81 15.76
C ALA A 92 7.26 5.43 15.10
N ALA A 93 8.25 4.61 14.77
CA ALA A 93 9.52 5.10 14.21
C ALA A 93 9.30 5.96 12.95
N ILE A 94 8.38 5.54 12.07
CA ILE A 94 8.03 6.29 10.86
C ILE A 94 7.36 7.63 11.17
N VAL A 95 6.51 7.71 12.20
CA VAL A 95 5.87 8.96 12.62
C VAL A 95 6.92 9.94 13.13
N ARG A 96 7.85 9.48 13.97
CA ARG A 96 8.96 10.31 14.47
C ARG A 96 9.80 10.86 13.33
N ARG A 97 10.14 10.02 12.35
CA ARG A 97 10.94 10.40 11.17
C ARG A 97 10.20 11.40 10.27
N LEU A 98 8.92 11.19 10.01
CA LEU A 98 8.10 12.12 9.21
C LEU A 98 8.01 13.50 9.87
N ARG A 99 7.73 13.56 11.18
CA ARG A 99 7.69 14.83 11.93
C ARG A 99 9.05 15.52 11.96
N ALA A 100 10.13 14.77 12.13
CA ALA A 100 11.49 15.31 12.09
C ALA A 100 11.87 15.86 10.70
N ALA A 101 11.27 15.35 9.63
CA ALA A 101 11.40 15.89 8.27
C ALA A 101 10.45 17.07 7.97
N GLY A 102 9.72 17.56 8.98
CA GLY A 102 8.81 18.69 8.85
C GLY A 102 7.44 18.37 8.24
N ALA A 103 7.09 17.09 8.07
CA ALA A 103 5.78 16.70 7.56
C ALA A 103 4.66 17.06 8.54
N VAL A 104 3.51 17.45 8.01
CA VAL A 104 2.30 17.81 8.76
C VAL A 104 1.37 16.60 8.79
N ILE A 105 1.30 15.88 9.92
CA ILE A 105 0.48 14.68 10.03
C ILE A 105 -0.96 15.09 10.36
N ILE A 106 -1.85 15.00 9.37
CA ILE A 106 -3.24 15.49 9.49
C ILE A 106 -4.13 14.56 10.31
N GLY A 107 -3.89 13.26 10.31
CA GLY A 107 -4.78 12.30 10.96
C GLY A 107 -4.48 10.82 10.71
N LYS A 108 -5.21 9.96 11.42
CA LYS A 108 -5.28 8.53 11.15
C LYS A 108 -6.34 8.23 10.12
N SER A 109 -5.97 7.54 9.05
CA SER A 109 -6.87 7.16 7.97
C SER A 109 -7.54 5.81 8.22
N HIS A 110 -8.75 5.66 7.69
CA HIS A 110 -9.49 4.40 7.65
C HIS A 110 -8.64 3.25 7.10
N MET A 111 -8.88 2.04 7.60
CA MET A 111 -8.29 0.81 7.11
C MET A 111 -9.23 -0.38 7.27
N THR A 112 -9.01 -1.43 6.49
CA THR A 112 -9.60 -2.74 6.80
C THR A 112 -9.10 -3.20 8.16
N GLU A 113 -9.98 -3.78 8.97
CA GLU A 113 -9.68 -4.23 10.33
C GLU A 113 -8.45 -5.16 10.37
N PHE A 114 -7.50 -4.85 11.27
CA PHE A 114 -6.22 -5.55 11.44
C PHE A 114 -5.39 -5.72 10.15
N ALA A 115 -5.60 -4.84 9.17
CA ALA A 115 -4.99 -4.92 7.85
C ALA A 115 -5.39 -6.18 7.04
N PHE A 116 -6.44 -6.90 7.46
CA PHE A 116 -6.93 -8.13 6.85
C PHE A 116 -8.39 -7.92 6.43
N THR A 117 -8.74 -7.54 5.20
CA THR A 117 -8.30 -8.03 3.90
C THR A 117 -8.09 -6.91 2.85
N ALA A 118 -7.89 -7.30 1.58
CA ALA A 118 -7.57 -6.43 0.44
C ALA A 118 -8.73 -5.61 -0.17
N VAL A 119 -9.99 -5.86 0.21
CA VAL A 119 -11.14 -5.21 -0.43
C VAL A 119 -11.34 -3.77 0.06
N GLY A 120 -11.01 -3.49 1.32
CA GLY A 120 -11.11 -2.15 1.91
C GLY A 120 -12.38 -1.89 2.75
N LEU A 121 -13.23 -2.91 2.93
CA LEU A 121 -14.43 -2.84 3.77
C LEU A 121 -14.08 -2.92 5.26
N ASN A 122 -14.89 -2.30 6.11
CA ASN A 122 -14.79 -2.43 7.57
C ASN A 122 -16.19 -2.35 8.18
N PRO A 123 -16.67 -3.35 8.94
CA PRO A 123 -18.04 -3.32 9.47
C PRO A 123 -18.22 -2.34 10.64
N HIS A 124 -17.14 -1.78 11.17
CA HIS A 124 -17.16 -0.91 12.34
C HIS A 124 -17.08 0.58 12.00
N TYR A 125 -16.69 0.91 10.78
CA TYR A 125 -16.49 2.28 10.31
C TYR A 125 -17.09 2.42 8.90
N PRO A 126 -17.68 3.58 8.55
CA PRO A 126 -18.15 3.81 7.19
C PRO A 126 -17.02 3.66 6.16
N VAL A 127 -17.31 2.98 5.05
CA VAL A 127 -16.33 2.70 3.99
C VAL A 127 -16.16 3.95 3.10
N PRO A 128 -14.92 4.45 2.88
CA PRO A 128 -14.70 5.72 2.17
C PRO A 128 -14.98 5.73 0.67
N GLY A 129 -15.32 4.60 0.05
CA GLY A 129 -15.53 4.51 -1.39
C GLY A 129 -14.29 4.80 -2.24
N ASN A 130 -14.46 4.87 -3.56
CA ASN A 130 -13.40 5.27 -4.48
C ASN A 130 -13.51 6.77 -4.84
N ALA A 131 -12.37 7.45 -5.00
CA ALA A 131 -12.36 8.88 -5.31
C ALA A 131 -12.99 9.21 -6.68
N VAL A 132 -13.02 8.27 -7.63
CA VAL A 132 -13.71 8.48 -8.92
C VAL A 132 -15.21 8.20 -8.86
N ASP A 133 -15.64 7.32 -7.95
CA ASP A 133 -17.04 6.93 -7.73
C ASP A 133 -17.16 6.33 -6.32
N PRO A 134 -17.84 7.01 -5.37
CA PRO A 134 -17.92 6.58 -3.99
C PRO A 134 -18.69 5.26 -3.80
N SER A 135 -19.43 4.78 -4.81
CA SER A 135 -20.10 3.47 -4.78
C SER A 135 -19.14 2.30 -5.03
N LEU A 136 -17.92 2.56 -5.50
CA LEU A 136 -16.91 1.54 -5.77
C LEU A 136 -16.01 1.30 -4.56
N ILE A 137 -15.45 0.10 -4.46
CA ILE A 137 -14.53 -0.25 -3.37
C ILE A 137 -13.27 0.63 -3.39
N PRO A 138 -12.77 1.05 -2.22
CA PRO A 138 -11.52 1.81 -2.15
C PRO A 138 -10.28 0.97 -2.48
N GLY A 139 -10.37 -0.35 -2.33
CA GLY A 139 -9.22 -1.23 -2.17
C GLY A 139 -8.66 -1.14 -0.75
N GLY A 140 -7.90 -2.15 -0.34
CA GLY A 140 -7.45 -2.28 1.03
C GLY A 140 -6.11 -3.00 1.18
N SER A 141 -5.58 -3.03 2.40
CA SER A 141 -6.21 -2.53 3.62
C SER A 141 -5.94 -1.06 3.93
N SER A 142 -5.10 -0.35 3.16
CA SER A 142 -4.82 1.09 3.35
C SER A 142 -5.88 1.98 2.65
N SER A 143 -7.16 1.71 2.87
CA SER A 143 -8.28 2.30 2.13
C SER A 143 -8.36 3.82 2.30
N GLY A 144 -8.46 4.33 3.54
CA GLY A 144 -8.54 5.76 3.79
C GLY A 144 -7.26 6.50 3.36
N ALA A 145 -6.10 5.87 3.49
CA ALA A 145 -4.82 6.45 3.06
C ALA A 145 -4.82 6.72 1.55
N ALA A 146 -5.26 5.74 0.73
CA ALA A 146 -5.33 5.93 -0.70
C ALA A 146 -6.39 6.96 -1.10
N VAL A 147 -7.58 6.90 -0.49
CA VAL A 147 -8.66 7.86 -0.78
C VAL A 147 -8.21 9.28 -0.43
N SER A 148 -7.53 9.49 0.71
CA SER A 148 -7.08 10.84 1.11
C SER A 148 -6.10 11.46 0.11
N ALA A 149 -5.17 10.66 -0.42
CA ALA A 149 -4.24 11.12 -1.45
C ALA A 149 -4.96 11.37 -2.80
N ALA A 150 -5.89 10.49 -3.17
CA ALA A 150 -6.65 10.55 -4.42
C ALA A 150 -7.62 11.74 -4.49
N GLU A 151 -8.22 12.14 -3.37
CA GLU A 151 -9.08 13.33 -3.30
C GLU A 151 -8.31 14.61 -2.90
N GLY A 152 -7.03 14.46 -2.55
CA GLY A 152 -6.14 15.55 -2.15
C GLY A 152 -6.48 16.19 -0.82
N THR A 153 -6.95 15.40 0.15
CA THR A 153 -6.99 15.73 1.59
C THR A 153 -5.70 15.30 2.30
N SER A 154 -4.83 14.55 1.63
CA SER A 154 -3.41 14.47 1.91
C SER A 154 -2.60 14.61 0.62
N GLU A 155 -1.34 15.06 0.72
CA GLU A 155 -0.40 15.10 -0.40
C GLU A 155 0.33 13.77 -0.53
N ILE A 156 0.64 13.15 0.61
CA ILE A 156 1.25 11.82 0.74
C ILE A 156 0.45 11.05 1.79
N ALA A 157 0.27 9.75 1.59
CA ALA A 157 -0.36 8.88 2.56
C ALA A 157 0.55 7.69 2.87
N ILE A 158 0.56 7.24 4.12
CA ILE A 158 1.41 6.13 4.56
C ILE A 158 0.54 4.93 4.92
N GLY A 159 0.82 3.79 4.29
CA GLY A 159 0.14 2.53 4.51
C GLY A 159 1.08 1.39 4.91
N SER A 160 0.52 0.19 5.00
CA SER A 160 1.26 -1.06 5.13
C SER A 160 0.91 -2.01 4.00
N ASP A 161 1.83 -2.90 3.64
CA ASP A 161 1.70 -3.85 2.54
C ASP A 161 2.33 -5.21 2.90
N SER A 162 1.46 -6.19 3.18
CA SER A 162 1.83 -7.59 3.49
C SER A 162 1.42 -8.56 2.39
N GLY A 163 0.57 -8.11 1.48
CA GLY A 163 0.10 -8.86 0.31
C GLY A 163 -0.38 -7.96 -0.83
N GLY A 164 -0.13 -6.65 -0.75
CA GLY A 164 -0.64 -5.65 -1.71
C GLY A 164 -1.30 -4.43 -1.08
N SER A 165 -1.36 -4.30 0.25
CA SER A 165 -2.19 -3.28 0.91
C SER A 165 -1.78 -1.81 0.70
N VAL A 166 -0.65 -1.53 0.05
CA VAL A 166 -0.31 -0.19 -0.49
C VAL A 166 -0.63 -0.15 -1.99
N ARG A 167 -0.22 -1.18 -2.74
CA ARG A 167 -0.31 -1.22 -4.20
C ARG A 167 -1.74 -1.41 -4.73
N ILE A 168 -2.55 -2.25 -4.10
CA ILE A 168 -3.95 -2.50 -4.45
C ILE A 168 -4.76 -1.21 -4.38
N PRO A 169 -4.87 -0.53 -3.23
CA PRO A 169 -5.66 0.69 -3.17
C PRO A 169 -5.02 1.81 -4.00
N ALA A 170 -3.69 1.88 -4.15
CA ALA A 170 -3.09 2.84 -5.07
C ALA A 170 -3.55 2.61 -6.54
N ALA A 171 -3.53 1.37 -7.02
CA ALA A 171 -3.97 1.03 -8.38
C ALA A 171 -5.46 1.35 -8.61
N LEU A 172 -6.32 1.03 -7.64
CA LEU A 172 -7.77 1.29 -7.75
C LEU A 172 -8.11 2.78 -7.67
N GLN A 173 -7.25 3.61 -7.07
CA GLN A 173 -7.44 5.06 -6.94
C GLN A 173 -6.67 5.88 -7.98
N GLY A 174 -5.86 5.24 -8.84
CA GLY A 174 -5.04 5.94 -9.83
C GLY A 174 -3.88 6.71 -9.20
N LEU A 175 -3.26 6.12 -8.19
CA LEU A 175 -2.09 6.66 -7.48
C LEU A 175 -0.83 5.85 -7.77
N VAL A 176 0.30 6.43 -7.39
CA VAL A 176 1.55 5.70 -7.20
C VAL A 176 1.53 5.07 -5.80
N GLY A 177 1.89 3.79 -5.70
CA GLY A 177 2.01 3.10 -4.42
C GLY A 177 3.29 2.27 -4.37
N PHE A 178 4.18 2.57 -3.41
CA PHE A 178 5.49 1.92 -3.31
C PHE A 178 5.55 0.97 -2.12
N LYS A 179 5.86 -0.29 -2.40
CA LYS A 179 6.16 -1.34 -1.43
C LYS A 179 7.67 -1.59 -1.42
N PRO A 180 8.42 -0.98 -0.48
CA PRO A 180 9.86 -1.21 -0.40
C PRO A 180 10.18 -2.67 -0.08
N THR A 181 11.44 -3.06 -0.23
CA THR A 181 11.99 -4.29 0.33
C THR A 181 11.58 -4.42 1.80
N ALA A 182 11.12 -5.60 2.22
CA ALA A 182 10.61 -5.78 3.57
C ALA A 182 11.68 -5.43 4.60
N ARG A 183 11.27 -4.78 5.71
CA ARG A 183 12.13 -4.29 6.80
C ARG A 183 13.13 -3.17 6.43
N ARG A 184 13.14 -2.65 5.20
CA ARG A 184 13.86 -1.40 4.86
C ARG A 184 13.40 -0.24 5.73
N VAL A 185 12.08 -0.14 5.93
CA VAL A 185 11.45 0.79 6.86
C VAL A 185 11.19 0.06 8.19
N SER A 186 11.54 0.69 9.31
CA SER A 186 11.33 0.11 10.65
C SER A 186 9.84 -0.11 10.93
N LEU A 187 9.49 -1.30 11.42
CA LEU A 187 8.14 -1.65 11.87
C LEU A 187 7.87 -1.28 13.34
N GLU A 188 8.82 -0.62 14.01
CA GLU A 188 8.67 -0.19 15.42
C GLU A 188 7.45 0.74 15.59
N GLY A 189 6.52 0.33 16.45
CA GLY A 189 5.26 1.03 16.69
C GLY A 189 4.21 0.86 15.60
N ALA A 190 4.40 -0.07 14.65
CA ALA A 190 3.34 -0.49 13.74
C ALA A 190 2.65 -1.76 14.29
N PHE A 191 1.32 -1.77 14.32
CA PHE A 191 0.60 -2.98 14.70
C PHE A 191 0.75 -4.06 13.62
N PRO A 192 1.21 -5.28 13.98
CA PRO A 192 1.59 -6.28 12.99
C PRO A 192 0.38 -7.01 12.40
N LEU A 193 0.51 -7.40 11.13
CA LEU A 193 -0.31 -8.45 10.53
C LEU A 193 0.51 -9.72 10.37
N SER A 194 1.68 -9.60 9.75
CA SER A 194 2.57 -10.70 9.39
C SER A 194 4.01 -10.22 9.45
N PRO A 195 4.71 -10.35 10.60
CA PRO A 195 6.06 -9.85 10.76
C PRO A 195 7.06 -10.30 9.67
N SER A 196 6.84 -11.47 9.04
CA SER A 196 7.71 -11.95 7.95
C SER A 196 7.44 -11.32 6.58
N LEU A 197 6.29 -10.67 6.39
CA LEU A 197 5.80 -10.10 5.12
C LEU A 197 5.53 -8.59 5.17
N ASP A 198 5.33 -8.03 6.36
CA ASP A 198 4.94 -6.64 6.56
C ASP A 198 6.01 -5.67 6.04
N SER A 199 5.55 -4.69 5.27
CA SER A 199 6.33 -3.54 4.82
C SER A 199 5.49 -2.27 4.97
N ILE A 200 6.16 -1.13 5.18
CA ILE A 200 5.51 0.18 5.28
C ILE A 200 5.85 0.95 4.02
N GLY A 201 4.84 1.52 3.36
CA GLY A 201 4.98 2.08 2.03
C GLY A 201 4.15 3.35 1.84
N PRO A 202 4.65 4.32 1.06
CA PRO A 202 3.91 5.53 0.73
C PRO A 202 2.95 5.31 -0.47
N LEU A 203 1.87 6.09 -0.46
CA LEU A 203 0.95 6.31 -1.56
C LEU A 203 0.96 7.81 -1.88
N ALA A 204 1.14 8.17 -3.15
CA ALA A 204 1.17 9.56 -3.58
C ALA A 204 0.76 9.69 -5.06
N ARG A 205 0.72 10.91 -5.58
CA ARG A 205 0.43 11.17 -7.00
C ARG A 205 1.66 11.05 -7.91
N THR A 206 2.85 11.03 -7.31
CA THR A 206 4.10 11.01 -8.05
C THR A 206 5.08 9.99 -7.49
N VAL A 207 5.95 9.47 -8.34
CA VAL A 207 7.05 8.59 -7.90
C VAL A 207 8.02 9.35 -7.02
N ALA A 208 8.27 10.62 -7.32
CA ALA A 208 9.14 11.48 -6.52
C ALA A 208 8.65 11.64 -5.06
N ASP A 209 7.35 11.83 -4.85
CA ASP A 209 6.76 11.91 -3.51
C ASP A 209 6.91 10.59 -2.75
N CYS A 210 6.65 9.45 -3.40
CA CYS A 210 6.86 8.13 -2.81
C CYS A 210 8.34 7.89 -2.46
N ALA A 211 9.27 8.26 -3.34
CA ALA A 211 10.70 8.10 -3.10
C ALA A 211 11.19 8.96 -1.91
N ALA A 212 10.74 10.21 -1.82
CA ALA A 212 11.07 11.09 -0.71
C ALA A 212 10.51 10.57 0.62
N ALA A 213 9.26 10.11 0.62
CA ALA A 213 8.63 9.52 1.81
C ALA A 213 9.33 8.23 2.25
N ASP A 214 9.67 7.34 1.33
CA ASP A 214 10.42 6.11 1.64
C ASP A 214 11.77 6.43 2.30
N ALA A 215 12.57 7.32 1.70
CA ALA A 215 13.88 7.68 2.24
C ALA A 215 13.77 8.20 3.68
N VAL A 216 12.85 9.15 3.94
CA VAL A 216 12.60 9.66 5.31
C VAL A 216 12.19 8.53 6.26
N MET A 217 11.23 7.69 5.85
CA MET A 217 10.75 6.59 6.68
C MET A 217 11.82 5.52 6.93
N ALA A 218 12.74 5.29 6.00
CA ALA A 218 13.89 4.41 6.15
C ALA A 218 14.97 5.00 7.09
N GLY A 219 14.92 6.30 7.35
CA GLY A 219 15.94 7.02 8.13
C GLY A 219 17.12 7.49 7.25
N GLU A 220 16.90 7.60 5.95
CA GLU A 220 17.86 8.09 4.96
C GLU A 220 17.53 9.55 4.59
N THR A 221 18.52 10.28 4.10
CA THR A 221 18.30 11.61 3.52
C THR A 221 17.69 11.44 2.12
N PRO A 222 16.53 12.06 1.81
CA PRO A 222 15.99 12.07 0.46
C PRO A 222 17.00 12.62 -0.55
N ARG A 223 17.14 11.93 -1.67
CA ARG A 223 17.98 12.36 -2.79
C ARG A 223 17.12 12.66 -4.00
N PRO A 224 17.54 13.56 -4.90
CA PRO A 224 16.91 13.71 -6.20
C PRO A 224 16.76 12.35 -6.87
N LEU A 225 15.58 12.09 -7.41
CA LEU A 225 15.29 10.86 -8.09
C LEU A 225 15.84 10.95 -9.52
N GLU A 226 16.85 10.13 -9.83
CA GLU A 226 17.47 10.07 -11.14
C GLU A 226 16.73 9.04 -12.02
N PRO A 227 16.02 9.46 -13.08
CA PRO A 227 15.32 8.53 -13.95
C PRO A 227 16.30 7.63 -14.71
N VAL A 228 16.01 6.33 -14.74
CA VAL A 228 16.82 5.37 -15.50
C VAL A 228 16.41 5.41 -16.98
N PRO A 229 17.35 5.41 -17.95
CA PRO A 229 17.01 5.34 -19.36
C PRO A 229 16.15 4.11 -19.68
N LEU A 230 15.01 4.33 -20.35
CA LEU A 230 14.13 3.22 -20.78
C LEU A 230 14.75 2.41 -21.93
N ALA A 231 15.56 3.06 -22.77
CA ALA A 231 16.24 2.41 -23.88
C ALA A 231 17.21 1.33 -23.37
N GLY A 232 16.98 0.08 -23.77
CA GLY A 232 17.81 -1.06 -23.37
C GLY A 232 17.40 -1.72 -22.04
N LEU A 233 16.49 -1.11 -21.27
CA LEU A 233 16.00 -1.67 -20.01
C LEU A 233 15.31 -3.02 -20.24
N LYS A 234 15.74 -4.08 -19.55
CA LYS A 234 15.23 -5.45 -19.71
C LYS A 234 14.05 -5.68 -18.78
N LEU A 235 12.88 -5.85 -19.36
CA LEU A 235 11.62 -5.98 -18.65
C LEU A 235 11.04 -7.39 -18.86
N GLY A 236 10.95 -8.14 -17.77
CA GLY A 236 10.31 -9.45 -17.74
C GLY A 236 8.79 -9.33 -17.70
N ILE A 237 8.09 -10.06 -18.55
CA ILE A 237 6.63 -10.14 -18.56
C ILE A 237 6.21 -11.54 -18.09
N PRO A 238 5.58 -11.69 -16.92
CA PRO A 238 5.13 -12.99 -16.45
C PRO A 238 4.19 -13.64 -17.45
N GLU A 239 4.34 -14.94 -17.67
CA GLU A 239 3.36 -15.72 -18.41
C GLU A 239 2.32 -16.35 -17.47
N GLY A 240 1.27 -16.94 -18.03
CA GLY A 240 0.36 -17.81 -17.28
C GLY A 240 -0.48 -17.12 -16.21
N ALA A 241 -0.45 -17.64 -14.97
CA ALA A 241 -1.50 -17.43 -13.98
C ALA A 241 -1.73 -15.94 -13.62
N LEU A 242 -0.67 -15.12 -13.67
CA LEU A 242 -0.75 -13.69 -13.33
C LEU A 242 -1.44 -12.84 -14.40
N LEU A 243 -1.51 -13.32 -15.65
CA LEU A 243 -2.17 -12.64 -16.78
C LEU A 243 -3.45 -13.34 -17.25
N GLN A 244 -3.84 -14.46 -16.64
CA GLN A 244 -5.11 -15.13 -16.95
C GLN A 244 -6.30 -14.34 -16.40
N GLY A 245 -7.41 -14.32 -17.14
CA GLY A 245 -8.67 -13.74 -16.68
C GLY A 245 -8.62 -12.25 -16.33
N LEU A 246 -7.73 -11.47 -16.96
CA LEU A 246 -7.75 -10.02 -16.86
C LEU A 246 -9.08 -9.49 -17.40
N ALA A 247 -9.66 -8.50 -16.72
CA ALA A 247 -10.77 -7.75 -17.28
C ALA A 247 -10.31 -7.09 -18.61
N PRO A 248 -11.17 -7.02 -19.66
CA PRO A 248 -10.76 -6.52 -20.97
C PRO A 248 -10.10 -5.13 -20.95
N GLU A 249 -10.59 -4.22 -20.10
CA GLU A 249 -9.99 -2.88 -19.99
C GLU A 249 -8.59 -2.90 -19.35
N ILE A 250 -8.34 -3.83 -18.42
CA ILE A 250 -7.03 -4.02 -17.77
C ILE A 250 -6.04 -4.62 -18.75
N ALA A 251 -6.46 -5.64 -19.52
CA ALA A 251 -5.64 -6.23 -20.57
C ALA A 251 -5.24 -5.19 -21.62
N ALA A 252 -6.21 -4.41 -22.12
CA ALA A 252 -5.96 -3.38 -23.11
C ALA A 252 -5.04 -2.25 -22.59
N ALA A 253 -5.23 -1.81 -21.33
CA ALA A 253 -4.36 -0.81 -20.70
C ALA A 253 -2.93 -1.32 -20.50
N PHE A 254 -2.78 -2.59 -20.11
CA PHE A 254 -1.48 -3.23 -19.97
C PHE A 254 -0.77 -3.35 -21.31
N GLU A 255 -1.45 -3.83 -22.36
CA GLU A 255 -0.90 -3.93 -23.71
C GLU A 255 -0.42 -2.57 -24.24
N ARG A 256 -1.22 -1.50 -24.07
CA ARG A 256 -0.80 -0.14 -24.46
C ARG A 256 0.43 0.32 -23.69
N SER A 257 0.50 0.04 -22.40
CA SER A 257 1.66 0.37 -21.57
C SER A 257 2.93 -0.35 -22.07
N LEU A 258 2.82 -1.65 -22.38
CA LEU A 258 3.92 -2.43 -22.96
C LEU A 258 4.35 -1.87 -24.34
N GLN A 259 3.41 -1.50 -25.20
CA GLN A 259 3.70 -0.90 -26.50
C GLN A 259 4.41 0.45 -26.36
N ALA A 260 3.99 1.30 -25.41
CA ALA A 260 4.68 2.57 -25.13
C ALA A 260 6.12 2.33 -24.69
N LEU A 261 6.35 1.40 -23.76
CA LEU A 261 7.69 1.06 -23.25
C LEU A 261 8.59 0.47 -24.35
N SER A 262 8.05 -0.40 -25.20
CA SER A 262 8.76 -0.96 -26.35
C SER A 262 9.17 0.14 -27.34
N ARG A 263 8.26 1.09 -27.66
CA ARG A 263 8.57 2.27 -28.50
C ARG A 263 9.64 3.18 -27.88
N ALA A 264 9.70 3.26 -26.55
CA ALA A 264 10.74 3.98 -25.83
C ALA A 264 12.08 3.20 -25.76
N GLY A 265 12.17 2.01 -26.37
CA GLY A 265 13.39 1.24 -26.52
C GLY A 265 13.63 0.17 -25.45
N ALA A 266 12.68 -0.06 -24.54
CA ALA A 266 12.78 -1.13 -23.55
C ALA A 266 12.74 -2.52 -24.23
N LYS A 267 13.41 -3.50 -23.63
CA LYS A 267 13.50 -4.88 -24.13
C LYS A 267 12.56 -5.77 -23.32
N LEU A 268 11.40 -6.08 -23.89
CA LEU A 268 10.41 -6.95 -23.26
C LEU A 268 10.73 -8.42 -23.57
N ALA A 269 10.70 -9.28 -22.55
CA ALA A 269 10.86 -10.72 -22.73
C ALA A 269 10.01 -11.51 -21.73
N ALA A 270 9.62 -12.73 -22.10
CA ALA A 270 8.83 -13.61 -21.26
C ALA A 270 9.59 -14.00 -19.99
N CYS A 271 8.91 -13.94 -18.84
CA CYS A 271 9.42 -14.34 -17.53
C CYS A 271 8.57 -15.50 -17.00
N ARG A 272 9.15 -16.70 -16.97
CA ARG A 272 8.43 -17.91 -16.54
C ARG A 272 8.65 -18.09 -15.05
N ILE A 273 7.62 -17.90 -14.24
CA ILE A 273 7.67 -18.05 -12.78
C ILE A 273 6.54 -18.92 -12.20
N ASP A 274 5.62 -19.42 -13.05
CA ASP A 274 4.44 -20.18 -12.61
C ASP A 274 4.78 -21.42 -11.78
N ASP A 275 5.90 -22.10 -12.05
CA ASP A 275 6.36 -23.25 -11.28
C ASP A 275 6.67 -22.87 -9.82
N LEU A 276 7.28 -21.71 -9.61
CA LEU A 276 7.58 -21.20 -8.27
C LEU A 276 6.31 -20.74 -7.56
N LEU A 277 5.38 -20.11 -8.29
CA LEU A 277 4.07 -19.72 -7.76
C LEU A 277 3.26 -20.94 -7.31
N ALA A 278 3.24 -22.01 -8.11
CA ALA A 278 2.55 -23.26 -7.80
C ALA A 278 3.13 -23.94 -6.55
N ARG A 279 4.47 -24.01 -6.44
CA ARG A 279 5.13 -24.54 -5.23
C ARG A 279 4.83 -23.72 -3.99
N PHE A 280 4.76 -22.40 -4.09
CA PHE A 280 4.37 -21.56 -2.96
C PHE A 280 2.90 -21.76 -2.58
N ALA A 281 2.01 -21.89 -3.57
CA ALA A 281 0.60 -22.18 -3.35
C ALA A 281 0.39 -23.53 -2.64
N GLU A 282 1.15 -24.57 -3.04
CA GLU A 282 1.15 -25.87 -2.36
C GLU A 282 1.63 -25.75 -0.90
N ALA A 283 2.74 -25.06 -0.67
CA ALA A 283 3.27 -24.84 0.69
C ALA A 283 2.28 -24.06 1.58
N THR A 284 1.49 -23.16 0.99
CA THR A 284 0.48 -22.36 1.70
C THR A 284 -0.92 -22.98 1.72
N ALA A 285 -1.08 -24.25 1.31
CA ALA A 285 -2.35 -24.97 1.40
C ALA A 285 -2.83 -25.15 2.86
N ILE A 286 -1.92 -25.14 3.83
CA ILE A 286 -2.23 -25.13 5.27
C ILE A 286 -2.81 -23.79 5.77
N GLY A 287 -2.72 -22.75 4.95
CA GLY A 287 -3.10 -21.38 5.26
C GLY A 287 -2.07 -20.38 4.71
N SER A 288 -2.55 -19.23 4.23
CA SER A 288 -1.66 -18.13 3.84
C SER A 288 -0.73 -17.74 4.99
N LEU A 289 0.55 -17.49 4.69
CA LEU A 289 1.56 -17.12 5.69
C LEU A 289 1.11 -15.93 6.54
N ALA A 290 0.56 -14.89 5.90
CA ALA A 290 0.01 -13.73 6.62
C ALA A 290 -1.12 -14.11 7.58
N GLY A 291 -2.04 -14.99 7.17
CA GLY A 291 -3.11 -15.44 8.06
C GLY A 291 -2.61 -16.34 9.19
N LEU A 292 -1.54 -17.12 8.96
CA LEU A 292 -0.95 -17.99 9.97
C LEU A 292 -0.27 -17.16 11.06
N GLU A 293 0.52 -16.15 10.69
CA GLU A 293 1.15 -15.25 11.67
C GLU A 293 0.12 -14.36 12.38
N ALA A 294 -0.85 -13.83 11.64
CA ALA A 294 -1.93 -13.02 12.20
C ALA A 294 -2.75 -13.79 13.25
N SER A 295 -2.95 -15.10 13.09
CA SER A 295 -3.65 -15.89 14.11
C SER A 295 -2.89 -15.96 15.43
N ARG A 296 -1.55 -15.82 15.43
CA ARG A 296 -0.73 -15.78 16.64
C ARG A 296 -0.76 -14.40 17.27
N VAL A 297 -0.68 -13.34 16.46
CA VAL A 297 -0.86 -11.95 16.91
C VAL A 297 -2.18 -11.79 17.68
N HIS A 298 -3.21 -12.51 17.26
CA HIS A 298 -4.57 -12.40 17.78
C HIS A 298 -5.01 -13.58 18.67
N ALA A 299 -4.09 -14.48 19.05
CA ALA A 299 -4.42 -15.72 19.75
C ALA A 299 -5.22 -15.50 21.05
N GLY A 300 -4.99 -14.39 21.74
CA GLY A 300 -5.64 -14.09 23.03
C GLY A 300 -7.16 -13.94 22.97
N TRP A 301 -7.72 -13.42 21.88
CA TRP A 301 -9.18 -13.19 21.75
C TRP A 301 -9.84 -14.07 20.68
N LEU A 302 -9.09 -14.73 19.79
CA LEU A 302 -9.67 -15.59 18.76
C LEU A 302 -10.59 -16.72 19.27
N PRO A 303 -10.37 -17.31 20.47
CA PRO A 303 -11.30 -18.29 21.05
C PRO A 303 -12.66 -17.72 21.45
N ASP A 304 -12.77 -16.41 21.71
CA ASP A 304 -14.01 -15.78 22.14
C ASP A 304 -14.98 -15.57 20.96
N ASP A 305 -16.10 -16.31 20.96
CA ASP A 305 -17.15 -16.22 19.94
C ASP A 305 -17.86 -14.85 19.90
N ASN A 306 -17.80 -14.06 20.98
CA ASN A 306 -18.43 -12.75 21.08
C ASN A 306 -17.48 -11.58 20.83
N ALA A 307 -16.18 -11.83 20.60
CA ALA A 307 -15.22 -10.79 20.26
C ALA A 307 -15.72 -9.93 19.08
N PRO A 308 -15.84 -8.60 19.24
CA PRO A 308 -16.47 -7.70 18.27
C PRO A 308 -15.48 -7.33 17.14
N VAL A 309 -15.25 -8.31 16.27
CA VAL A 309 -14.31 -8.27 15.14
C VAL A 309 -15.06 -8.78 13.91
N ASP A 310 -14.74 -8.23 12.74
CA ASP A 310 -15.22 -8.66 11.44
C ASP A 310 -15.13 -10.18 11.30
N ILE A 311 -16.26 -10.81 10.98
CA ILE A 311 -16.36 -12.25 10.80
C ILE A 311 -15.42 -12.78 9.71
N ARG A 312 -15.11 -11.96 8.70
CA ARG A 312 -14.18 -12.28 7.60
C ARG A 312 -12.75 -12.39 8.12
N VAL A 313 -12.38 -11.61 9.13
CA VAL A 313 -11.10 -11.72 9.84
C VAL A 313 -11.15 -12.90 10.81
N LYS A 314 -12.06 -12.85 11.78
CA LYS A 314 -12.12 -13.78 12.91
C LYS A 314 -12.25 -15.23 12.47
N SER A 315 -13.20 -15.55 11.58
CA SER A 315 -13.43 -16.94 11.16
C SER A 315 -12.26 -17.52 10.35
N THR A 316 -11.51 -16.66 9.69
CA THR A 316 -10.37 -16.98 8.85
C THR A 316 -9.15 -17.22 9.74
N LEU A 317 -8.85 -16.32 10.68
CA LEU A 317 -7.73 -16.47 11.61
C LEU A 317 -7.93 -17.59 12.62
N ARG A 318 -9.15 -17.80 13.14
CA ARG A 318 -9.44 -18.87 14.11
C ARG A 318 -9.14 -20.26 13.55
N ARG A 319 -9.47 -20.50 12.27
CA ARG A 319 -9.13 -21.78 11.60
C ARG A 319 -7.63 -22.02 11.50
N ARG A 320 -6.83 -20.96 11.45
CA ARG A 320 -5.36 -21.03 11.34
C ARG A 320 -4.68 -21.15 12.71
N LEU A 321 -5.40 -20.91 13.80
CA LEU A 321 -4.90 -21.09 15.17
C LEU A 321 -4.64 -22.57 15.49
N THR A 322 -5.29 -23.51 14.78
CA THR A 322 -5.10 -24.95 14.99
C THR A 322 -3.91 -25.55 14.23
N VAL A 323 -3.29 -24.78 13.33
CA VAL A 323 -2.11 -25.23 12.57
C VAL A 323 -0.91 -25.28 13.53
N PRO A 324 -0.15 -26.37 13.63
CA PRO A 324 1.01 -26.43 14.53
C PRO A 324 2.12 -25.44 14.13
N ASP A 325 2.81 -24.86 15.12
CA ASP A 325 3.89 -23.91 14.85
C ASP A 325 5.05 -24.53 14.05
N ALA A 326 5.31 -25.84 14.23
CA ALA A 326 6.28 -26.58 13.42
C ALA A 326 5.95 -26.49 11.91
N ALA A 327 4.68 -26.59 11.53
CA ALA A 327 4.27 -26.47 10.12
C ALA A 327 4.48 -25.05 9.58
N ILE A 328 4.36 -24.01 10.42
CA ILE A 328 4.71 -22.64 10.01
C ILE A 328 6.22 -22.50 9.84
N GLN A 329 7.02 -23.08 10.74
CA GLN A 329 8.48 -23.07 10.60
C GLN A 329 8.91 -23.79 9.33
N ASP A 330 8.23 -24.87 8.96
CA ASP A 330 8.47 -25.59 7.70
C ASP A 330 8.15 -24.71 6.49
N LEU A 331 6.98 -24.06 6.49
CA LEU A 331 6.59 -23.09 5.47
C LEU A 331 7.61 -21.93 5.35
N LEU A 332 8.11 -21.40 6.46
CA LEU A 332 9.13 -20.35 6.46
C LEU A 332 10.44 -20.84 5.83
N ARG A 333 10.85 -22.08 6.08
CA ARG A 333 12.03 -22.69 5.42
C ARG A 333 11.80 -22.86 3.92
N THR A 334 10.64 -23.40 3.51
CA THR A 334 10.27 -23.50 2.09
C THR A 334 10.23 -22.14 1.41
N ARG A 335 9.72 -21.10 2.08
CA ARG A 335 9.74 -19.73 1.58
C ARG A 335 11.17 -19.25 1.31
N GLN A 336 12.13 -19.51 2.20
CA GLN A 336 13.53 -19.12 1.97
C GLN A 336 14.15 -19.79 0.73
N GLU A 337 13.81 -21.06 0.49
CA GLU A 337 14.24 -21.77 -0.72
C GLU A 337 13.62 -21.17 -1.99
N LEU A 338 12.32 -20.86 -1.94
CA LEU A 338 11.59 -20.27 -3.05
C LEU A 338 12.02 -18.83 -3.35
N MET A 339 12.38 -18.05 -2.33
CA MET A 339 12.97 -16.72 -2.48
C MET A 339 14.28 -16.76 -3.29
N ARG A 340 15.18 -17.71 -2.96
CA ARG A 340 16.44 -17.89 -3.72
C ARG A 340 16.17 -18.28 -5.17
N ALA A 341 15.29 -19.24 -5.39
CA ALA A 341 14.92 -19.67 -6.74
C ALA A 341 14.27 -18.54 -7.57
N MET A 342 13.48 -17.68 -6.94
CA MET A 342 12.89 -16.50 -7.60
C MET A 342 13.96 -15.46 -7.95
N ASP A 343 14.89 -15.16 -7.03
CA ASP A 343 15.98 -14.21 -7.32
C ASP A 343 16.81 -14.65 -8.53
N GLU A 344 17.19 -15.94 -8.58
CA GLU A 344 17.89 -16.53 -9.73
C GLU A 344 17.08 -16.43 -11.01
N ARG A 345 15.76 -16.70 -10.95
CA ARG A 345 14.86 -16.64 -12.12
C ARG A 345 14.70 -15.21 -12.64
N LEU A 346 14.72 -14.22 -11.77
CA LEU A 346 14.56 -12.81 -12.12
C LEU A 346 15.88 -12.12 -12.49
N ALA A 347 17.04 -12.71 -12.18
CA ALA A 347 18.36 -12.15 -12.45
C ALA A 347 18.60 -11.69 -13.92
N PRO A 348 18.02 -12.30 -14.97
CA PRO A 348 18.17 -11.83 -16.34
C PRO A 348 17.48 -10.50 -16.67
N PHE A 349 16.57 -10.03 -15.80
CA PHE A 349 15.76 -8.83 -16.01
C PHE A 349 16.17 -7.73 -15.02
N ASP A 350 16.03 -6.48 -15.46
CA ASP A 350 16.17 -5.35 -14.56
C ASP A 350 14.93 -5.26 -13.65
N LEU A 351 13.75 -5.44 -14.24
CA LEU A 351 12.44 -5.42 -13.57
C LEU A 351 11.45 -6.37 -14.24
N THR A 352 10.38 -6.71 -13.52
CA THR A 352 9.24 -7.47 -14.05
C THR A 352 7.98 -6.61 -14.05
N LEU A 353 7.16 -6.68 -15.11
CA LEU A 353 5.94 -5.90 -15.28
C LEU A 353 4.69 -6.75 -15.36
N LEU A 354 3.62 -6.30 -14.70
CA LEU A 354 2.30 -6.93 -14.72
C LEU A 354 1.21 -5.95 -14.28
N PRO A 355 -0.07 -6.18 -14.61
CA PRO A 355 -1.16 -5.45 -14.00
C PRO A 355 -1.12 -5.60 -12.48
N THR A 356 -1.37 -4.52 -11.75
CA THR A 356 -1.40 -4.53 -10.28
C THR A 356 -2.59 -5.32 -9.78
N THR A 357 -3.76 -5.07 -10.35
CA THR A 357 -5.00 -5.82 -10.10
C THR A 357 -5.53 -6.37 -11.43
N PRO A 358 -6.07 -7.61 -11.47
CA PRO A 358 -6.67 -8.18 -12.68
C PRO A 358 -7.99 -7.54 -13.10
N ILE A 359 -8.64 -6.85 -12.16
CA ILE A 359 -9.96 -6.24 -12.30
C ILE A 359 -9.91 -4.77 -11.86
N PRO A 360 -10.80 -3.91 -12.39
CA PRO A 360 -11.04 -2.58 -11.84
C PRO A 360 -11.74 -2.66 -10.46
N ALA A 361 -11.93 -1.51 -9.81
CA ALA A 361 -12.80 -1.42 -8.64
C ALA A 361 -14.24 -1.85 -9.00
N VAL A 362 -14.81 -2.74 -8.17
CA VAL A 362 -16.21 -3.20 -8.24
C VAL A 362 -17.08 -2.39 -7.28
N SER A 363 -18.41 -2.53 -7.34
CA SER A 363 -19.29 -1.83 -6.40
C SER A 363 -19.15 -2.40 -4.97
N ILE A 364 -19.29 -1.52 -3.98
CA ILE A 364 -19.34 -1.91 -2.56
C ILE A 364 -20.51 -2.87 -2.32
N ALA A 365 -21.69 -2.53 -2.85
CA ALA A 365 -22.89 -3.34 -2.69
C ALA A 365 -22.68 -4.80 -3.15
N SER A 366 -22.00 -5.04 -4.28
CA SER A 366 -21.83 -6.41 -4.80
C SER A 366 -21.00 -7.30 -3.87
N VAL A 367 -20.00 -6.73 -3.20
CA VAL A 367 -19.11 -7.48 -2.29
C VAL A 367 -19.61 -7.51 -0.85
N GLU A 368 -20.54 -6.64 -0.47
CA GLU A 368 -21.23 -6.69 0.83
C GLU A 368 -22.36 -7.72 0.84
N GLU A 369 -23.13 -7.79 -0.26
CA GLU A 369 -24.31 -8.65 -0.37
C GLU A 369 -23.97 -10.10 -0.73
N ASP A 370 -22.92 -10.33 -1.52
CA ASP A 370 -22.53 -11.67 -1.98
C ASP A 370 -21.14 -12.10 -1.49
N ARG A 371 -21.13 -13.08 -0.59
CA ARG A 371 -19.89 -13.71 -0.07
C ARG A 371 -19.05 -14.41 -1.13
N ARG A 372 -19.65 -14.93 -2.21
CA ARG A 372 -18.92 -15.55 -3.32
C ARG A 372 -18.21 -14.49 -4.13
N GLU A 373 -18.89 -13.39 -4.44
CA GLU A 373 -18.30 -12.25 -5.13
C GLU A 373 -17.18 -11.61 -4.29
N TYR A 374 -17.39 -11.42 -2.99
CA TYR A 374 -16.35 -10.94 -2.08
C TYR A 374 -15.05 -11.77 -2.20
N ARG A 375 -15.16 -13.11 -2.11
CA ARG A 375 -13.98 -13.99 -2.21
C ARG A 375 -13.32 -13.91 -3.58
N ARG A 376 -14.11 -13.93 -4.66
CA ARG A 376 -13.60 -13.80 -6.03
C ARG A 376 -12.80 -12.50 -6.19
N VAL A 377 -13.34 -11.39 -5.70
CA VAL A 377 -12.71 -10.08 -5.77
C VAL A 377 -11.44 -10.05 -4.90
N GLU A 378 -11.51 -10.52 -3.65
CA GLU A 378 -10.35 -10.59 -2.75
C GLU A 378 -9.19 -11.40 -3.37
N ASP A 379 -9.48 -12.59 -3.89
CA ASP A 379 -8.49 -13.46 -4.53
C ASP A 379 -7.84 -12.78 -5.74
N LEU A 380 -8.65 -12.11 -6.58
CA LEU A 380 -8.14 -11.37 -7.75
C LEU A 380 -7.28 -10.18 -7.34
N LEU A 381 -7.70 -9.38 -6.35
CA LEU A 381 -6.94 -8.21 -5.89
C LEU A 381 -5.57 -8.60 -5.31
N LEU A 382 -5.49 -9.74 -4.61
CA LEU A 382 -4.25 -10.25 -4.02
C LEU A 382 -3.35 -10.99 -5.02
N ARG A 383 -3.91 -11.64 -6.05
CA ARG A 383 -3.20 -12.57 -6.95
C ARG A 383 -1.83 -12.08 -7.41
N ASN A 384 -1.78 -10.87 -7.96
CA ASN A 384 -0.56 -10.35 -8.55
C ASN A 384 0.34 -9.71 -7.49
N THR A 385 -0.25 -8.95 -6.56
CA THR A 385 0.50 -8.16 -5.58
C THR A 385 1.19 -9.02 -4.52
N GLN A 386 0.59 -10.13 -4.10
CA GLN A 386 1.15 -11.01 -3.08
C GLN A 386 2.50 -11.62 -3.48
N VAL A 387 2.80 -11.75 -4.78
CA VAL A 387 4.07 -12.30 -5.29
C VAL A 387 5.24 -11.52 -4.71
N ALA A 388 5.17 -10.18 -4.69
CA ALA A 388 6.27 -9.37 -4.19
C ALA A 388 6.51 -9.58 -2.68
N ASN A 389 5.47 -9.84 -1.88
CA ASN A 389 5.62 -10.09 -0.46
C ASN A 389 6.13 -11.52 -0.21
N GLN A 390 5.53 -12.51 -0.88
CA GLN A 390 5.85 -13.93 -0.72
C GLN A 390 7.31 -14.23 -1.07
N PHE A 391 7.86 -13.57 -2.09
CA PHE A 391 9.24 -13.76 -2.56
C PHE A 391 10.23 -12.66 -2.12
N ASP A 392 9.83 -11.78 -1.18
CA ASP A 392 10.67 -10.70 -0.63
C ASP A 392 11.26 -9.74 -1.68
N LEU A 393 10.48 -9.48 -2.73
CA LEU A 393 10.78 -8.54 -3.81
C LEU A 393 10.36 -7.12 -3.40
N THR A 394 10.82 -6.09 -4.11
CA THR A 394 10.31 -4.71 -3.99
C THR A 394 9.37 -4.40 -5.16
N ALA A 395 8.34 -3.56 -4.95
CA ALA A 395 7.36 -3.31 -6.00
C ALA A 395 6.74 -1.92 -5.93
N ILE A 396 6.40 -1.34 -7.08
CA ILE A 396 5.70 -0.06 -7.20
C ILE A 396 4.58 -0.19 -8.23
N THR A 397 3.42 0.41 -7.94
CA THR A 397 2.36 0.56 -8.94
C THR A 397 2.34 1.98 -9.48
N LEU A 398 2.12 2.12 -10.79
CA LEU A 398 1.92 3.39 -11.50
C LEU A 398 0.55 3.38 -12.17
N PRO A 399 -0.17 4.51 -12.27
CA PRO A 399 -1.40 4.58 -13.04
C PRO A 399 -1.19 4.19 -14.50
N MET A 400 -2.05 3.33 -15.05
CA MET A 400 -2.08 3.02 -16.49
C MET A 400 -3.01 3.98 -17.25
N PRO A 401 -2.65 4.37 -18.49
CA PRO A 401 -3.51 5.19 -19.31
C PRO A 401 -4.62 4.39 -20.01
N GLY A 402 -5.74 5.07 -20.27
CA GLY A 402 -6.81 4.63 -21.17
C GLY A 402 -7.74 3.53 -20.63
N SER A 403 -7.77 3.26 -19.33
CA SER A 403 -8.84 2.49 -18.69
C SER A 403 -9.99 3.42 -18.27
N SER A 404 -11.22 2.89 -18.19
CA SER A 404 -12.40 3.69 -17.83
C SER A 404 -12.41 4.02 -16.33
N ARG A 405 -11.90 3.09 -15.53
CA ARG A 405 -11.63 3.23 -14.10
C ARG A 405 -10.12 3.18 -13.87
N PRO A 406 -9.60 3.74 -12.77
CA PRO A 406 -8.19 3.67 -12.48
C PRO A 406 -7.67 2.23 -12.44
N ALA A 407 -6.50 2.01 -13.02
CA ALA A 407 -5.81 0.74 -13.08
C ALA A 407 -4.30 0.97 -12.90
N GLY A 408 -3.58 -0.02 -12.37
CA GLY A 408 -2.16 0.11 -12.05
C GLY A 408 -1.25 -0.82 -12.87
N LEU A 409 -0.13 -0.32 -13.37
CA LEU A 409 1.01 -1.08 -13.87
C LEU A 409 1.96 -1.32 -12.71
N MET A 410 2.11 -2.56 -12.28
CA MET A 410 3.07 -2.92 -11.25
C MET A 410 4.42 -3.22 -11.88
N LEU A 411 5.45 -2.58 -11.35
CA LEU A 411 6.86 -2.92 -11.56
C LEU A 411 7.33 -3.68 -10.32
N MET A 412 8.03 -4.80 -10.51
CA MET A 412 8.67 -5.57 -9.45
C MET A 412 10.17 -5.66 -9.69
N GLY A 413 10.95 -5.38 -8.65
CA GLY A 413 12.39 -5.54 -8.62
C GLY A 413 12.81 -6.61 -7.62
N ARG A 414 14.02 -7.16 -7.79
CA ARG A 414 14.61 -8.12 -6.85
C ARG A 414 14.83 -7.50 -5.47
N HIS A 415 15.03 -8.33 -4.46
CA HIS A 415 15.31 -7.87 -3.10
C HIS A 415 16.44 -6.82 -3.08
N GLY A 416 16.20 -5.67 -2.43
CA GLY A 416 17.18 -4.58 -2.34
C GLY A 416 17.33 -3.72 -3.61
N ALA A 417 16.56 -3.98 -4.67
CA ALA A 417 16.60 -3.20 -5.92
C ALA A 417 15.75 -1.91 -5.87
N ASP A 418 15.44 -1.39 -4.67
CA ASP A 418 14.52 -0.27 -4.44
C ASP A 418 14.88 0.99 -5.23
N ALA A 419 16.17 1.37 -5.24
CA ALA A 419 16.65 2.55 -5.97
C ALA A 419 16.49 2.41 -7.49
N MET A 420 16.84 1.23 -8.04
CA MET A 420 16.66 0.93 -9.47
C MET A 420 15.18 0.94 -9.86
N LEU A 421 14.33 0.33 -9.02
CA LEU A 421 12.89 0.31 -9.21
C LEU A 421 12.29 1.73 -9.22
N LEU A 422 12.66 2.58 -8.26
CA LEU A 422 12.19 3.97 -8.20
C LEU A 422 12.70 4.80 -9.41
N GLY A 423 13.96 4.63 -9.81
CA GLY A 423 14.52 5.34 -10.97
C GLY A 423 13.86 4.94 -12.28
N ALA A 424 13.61 3.65 -12.50
CA ALA A 424 12.85 3.18 -13.66
C ALA A 424 11.39 3.65 -13.61
N ALA A 425 10.74 3.59 -12.44
CA ALA A 425 9.37 4.05 -12.26
C ALA A 425 9.22 5.54 -12.57
N ALA A 426 10.21 6.38 -12.23
CA ALA A 426 10.20 7.81 -12.58
C ALA A 426 10.19 8.03 -14.10
N ALA A 427 11.03 7.27 -14.83
CA ALA A 427 11.07 7.34 -16.28
C ALA A 427 9.76 6.84 -16.92
N MET A 428 9.19 5.75 -16.40
CA MET A 428 7.92 5.19 -16.88
C MET A 428 6.73 6.10 -16.55
N GLU A 429 6.71 6.74 -15.37
CA GLU A 429 5.68 7.71 -15.01
C GLU A 429 5.60 8.86 -16.02
N GLY A 430 6.75 9.43 -16.40
CA GLY A 430 6.82 10.48 -17.41
C GLY A 430 6.31 10.03 -18.79
N LEU A 431 6.57 8.78 -19.16
CA LEU A 431 6.08 8.20 -20.42
C LEU A 431 4.56 7.97 -20.40
N LEU A 432 4.05 7.36 -19.32
CA LEU A 432 2.65 6.94 -19.20
C LEU A 432 1.67 8.10 -18.97
N LYS A 433 2.14 9.24 -18.47
CA LYS A 433 1.33 10.47 -18.36
C LYS A 433 1.13 11.18 -19.71
N ASN A 434 2.03 10.96 -20.67
CA ASN A 434 2.10 11.69 -21.93
C ASN A 434 1.58 10.89 -23.15
N GLY A 435 1.17 9.63 -22.95
CA GLY A 435 0.66 8.74 -24.00
C GLY A 435 -0.68 8.15 -23.62
#